data_AF-J3H9V9-F1
#
_entry.id   AF-J3H9V9-F1
#
_cell.length_a   1.000
_cell.length_b   1.000
_cell.length_c   1.000
_cell.angle_alpha   90.00
_cell.angle_beta   90.00
_cell.angle_gamma   90.00
#
_symmetry.space_group_name_H-M   'P 1'
#
loop_
_entity.id
_entity.type
_entity.pdbx_description
1 polymer ?
#
loop_
_entity_poly.entity_id
_entity_poly.type
_entity_poly.pdbx_seq_one_letter_code
_entity_poly.pdbx_strand_id
1 'polypeptide(L)' 'MNQPDLCPACGAPNDCTLADPRTADRACWCYGVSIDPAVLQALPAELRDASCLCPRCAEVEAQLQAASGSIK' A
#
# COMPACT_ATOMS: atom_id res chain seq x y z
N MET A 1 12.14 5.23 -14.59
CA MET A 1 12.60 4.40 -13.45
C MET A 1 11.42 4.25 -12.52
N ASN A 2 11.07 3.01 -12.15
CA ASN A 2 10.03 2.74 -11.16
C ASN A 2 10.55 3.15 -9.76
N GLN A 3 9.75 3.87 -8.98
CA GLN A 3 10.10 4.24 -7.60
C GLN A 3 9.35 3.30 -6.65
N PRO A 4 10.03 2.26 -6.12
CA PRO A 4 9.37 1.19 -5.38
C PRO A 4 8.73 1.65 -4.07
N ASP A 5 9.15 2.80 -3.55
CA ASP A 5 8.70 3.47 -2.33
C ASP A 5 7.56 4.48 -2.57
N LEU A 6 7.17 4.73 -3.82
CA LEU A 6 6.09 5.66 -4.16
C LEU A 6 4.85 4.96 -4.72
N CYS A 7 3.70 5.49 -4.34
CA CYS A 7 2.39 5.08 -4.81
C CYS A 7 2.22 5.50 -6.27
N PRO A 8 1.94 4.56 -7.19
CA PRO A 8 1.86 4.87 -8.61
C PRO A 8 0.61 5.71 -8.96
N ALA A 9 -0.42 5.69 -8.10
CA ALA A 9 -1.66 6.43 -8.30
C ALA A 9 -1.55 7.92 -7.94
N CYS A 10 -0.68 8.29 -6.98
CA CYS A 10 -0.64 9.67 -6.46
C CYS A 10 0.74 10.25 -6.22
N GLY A 11 1.82 9.46 -6.38
CA GLY A 11 3.20 9.90 -6.18
C GLY A 11 3.63 10.10 -4.72
N ALA A 12 2.74 9.92 -3.75
CA ALA A 12 3.08 9.96 -2.32
C ALA A 12 3.79 8.66 -1.89
N PRO A 13 4.48 8.63 -0.72
CA PRO A 13 5.00 7.39 -0.15
C PRO A 13 3.93 6.30 -0.07
N ASN A 14 4.31 5.06 -0.39
CA ASN A 14 3.39 3.91 -0.31
C ASN A 14 3.40 3.18 1.03
N ASP A 15 4.29 3.58 1.94
CA ASP A 15 4.52 2.98 3.26
C ASP A 15 4.81 1.47 3.20
N CYS A 16 5.32 0.98 2.07
CA CYS A 16 5.69 -0.41 1.90
C CYS A 16 7.02 -0.70 2.62
N THR A 17 6.97 -1.54 3.66
CA THR A 17 8.17 -1.92 4.41
C THR A 17 9.18 -2.70 3.58
N LEU A 18 8.72 -3.43 2.55
CA LEU A 18 9.57 -4.19 1.63
C LEU A 18 10.27 -3.30 0.60
N ALA A 19 9.81 -2.07 0.38
CA ALA A 19 10.44 -1.15 -0.56
C ALA A 19 11.72 -0.48 0.02
N ASP A 20 11.90 -0.53 1.34
CA ASP A 20 13.10 -0.04 2.03
C ASP A 20 13.85 -1.22 2.68
N PRO A 21 15.09 -1.52 2.26
CA PRO A 21 15.91 -2.58 2.84
C PRO A 21 16.08 -2.50 4.36
N ARG A 22 15.96 -1.30 4.95
CA ARG A 22 16.08 -1.07 6.40
C ARG A 22 14.85 -1.50 7.18
N THR A 23 13.74 -1.74 6.49
CA THR A 23 12.45 -2.14 7.10
C THR A 23 11.89 -3.42 6.51
N ALA A 24 12.59 -4.07 5.59
CA ALA A 24 12.14 -5.26 4.88
C ALA A 24 11.93 -6.49 5.79
N ASP A 25 12.40 -6.43 7.04
CA ASP A 25 12.16 -7.43 8.09
C ASP A 25 10.83 -7.23 8.84
N ARG A 26 10.10 -6.14 8.57
CA ARG A 26 8.84 -5.78 9.24
C ARG A 26 7.64 -6.15 8.38
N ALA A 27 6.55 -6.54 9.06
CA ALA A 27 5.25 -6.71 8.40
C ALA A 27 4.80 -5.39 7.74
N CYS A 28 4.33 -5.47 6.51
CA CYS A 28 3.75 -4.33 5.79
C CYS A 28 2.28 -4.16 6.19
N TRP A 29 1.78 -2.92 6.19
CA TRP A 29 0.37 -2.63 6.47
C TRP A 29 -0.59 -3.40 5.55
N CYS A 30 -0.17 -3.67 4.30
CA CYS A 30 -1.02 -4.32 3.31
C CYS A 30 -1.37 -5.77 3.66
N TYR A 31 -0.62 -6.41 4.56
CA TYR A 31 -0.89 -7.78 5.01
C TYR A 31 -2.11 -7.86 5.94
N GLY A 32 -2.51 -6.76 6.57
CA GLY A 32 -3.59 -6.70 7.54
C GLY A 32 -4.94 -6.21 6.99
N VAL A 33 -5.04 -6.00 5.67
CA VAL A 33 -6.21 -5.39 5.04
C VAL A 33 -6.63 -6.18 3.80
N SER A 34 -7.87 -5.98 3.38
CA SER A 34 -8.38 -6.45 2.09
C SER A 34 -8.51 -5.27 1.14
N ILE A 35 -7.75 -5.30 0.04
CA ILE A 35 -7.82 -4.30 -1.03
C ILE A 35 -8.80 -4.81 -2.08
N ASP A 36 -9.79 -3.98 -2.45
CA ASP A 36 -10.75 -4.33 -3.50
C ASP A 36 -10.00 -4.48 -4.85
N PRO A 37 -10.13 -5.62 -5.55
CA PRO A 37 -9.53 -5.80 -6.87
C PRO A 37 -9.89 -4.70 -7.88
N ALA A 38 -11.06 -4.07 -7.76
CA ALA A 38 -11.49 -2.96 -8.60
C ALA A 38 -10.55 -1.75 -8.47
N VAL A 39 -10.02 -1.48 -7.28
CA VAL A 39 -9.04 -0.40 -7.03
C VAL A 39 -7.75 -0.66 -7.81
N LEU A 40 -7.27 -1.91 -7.81
CA LEU A 40 -6.09 -2.30 -8.58
C LEU A 40 -6.34 -2.24 -10.09
N GLN A 41 -7.54 -2.64 -10.53
CA GLN A 41 -7.94 -2.60 -11.93
C GLN A 41 -8.17 -1.19 -12.46
N ALA A 42 -8.47 -0.21 -11.59
CA ALA A 42 -8.59 1.19 -11.97
C ALA A 42 -7.24 1.82 -12.37
N LEU A 43 -6.11 1.21 -11.99
CA LEU A 43 -4.79 1.66 -12.40
C LEU A 43 -4.58 1.44 -13.92
N PRO A 44 -3.88 2.37 -14.60
CA PRO A 44 -3.30 2.12 -15.92
C PRO A 44 -2.50 0.83 -15.92
N ALA A 45 -2.58 0.05 -17.01
CA ALA A 45 -1.99 -1.28 -17.08
C ALA A 45 -0.46 -1.25 -16.84
N GLU A 46 0.19 -0.17 -17.25
CA GLU A 46 1.63 0.06 -17.10
C GLU A 46 2.05 0.33 -15.66
N LEU A 47 1.10 0.69 -14.79
CA LEU A 47 1.32 0.99 -13.38
C LEU A 47 0.92 -0.17 -12.46
N ARG A 48 0.27 -1.20 -13.00
CA ARG A 48 -0.04 -2.44 -12.26
C ARG A 48 1.24 -3.25 -12.09
N ASP A 49 1.33 -3.97 -10.97
CA ASP A 49 2.47 -4.83 -10.62
C ASP A 49 3.85 -4.12 -10.58
N ALA A 50 3.86 -2.78 -10.57
CA ALA A 50 5.07 -1.97 -10.55
C ALA A 50 5.48 -1.57 -9.12
N SER A 51 4.57 -0.99 -8.34
CA SER A 51 4.80 -0.61 -6.95
C SER A 51 3.52 -0.69 -6.13
N CYS A 52 3.65 -0.70 -4.80
CA CYS A 52 2.50 -0.76 -3.90
C CYS A 52 1.71 0.57 -3.94
N LEU A 53 0.39 0.49 -3.81
CA LEU A 53 -0.46 1.65 -3.49
C LEU A 53 -0.15 2.13 -2.07
N CYS A 54 -0.47 3.40 -1.76
CA CYS A 54 -0.54 3.85 -0.35
C CYS A 54 -1.91 3.49 0.26
N PRO A 55 -2.04 3.45 1.60
CA PRO A 55 -3.31 3.12 2.26
C PRO A 55 -4.53 3.90 1.78
N ARG A 56 -4.35 5.19 1.47
CA ARG A 56 -5.38 6.07 0.94
C ARG A 56 -5.84 5.64 -0.46
N CYS A 57 -4.90 5.40 -1.36
CA CYS A 57 -5.21 4.97 -2.73
C CYS A 57 -5.68 3.51 -2.80
N ALA A 58 -5.35 2.69 -1.80
CA ALA A 58 -5.90 1.35 -1.63
C ALA A 58 -7.29 1.35 -0.98
N GLU A 59 -7.78 2.51 -0.51
CA GLU A 59 -9.09 2.70 0.13
C GLU A 59 -9.27 1.88 1.43
N VAL A 60 -8.18 1.69 2.20
CA VAL A 60 -8.17 0.83 3.41
C VAL A 60 -7.97 1.59 4.72
N GLU A 61 -7.92 2.92 4.71
CA GLU A 61 -7.63 3.72 5.92
C GLU A 61 -8.55 3.38 7.10
N ALA A 62 -9.85 3.15 6.83
CA ALA A 62 -10.80 2.72 7.84
C ALA A 62 -10.47 1.33 8.44
N GLN A 63 -9.99 0.39 7.63
CA GLN A 63 -9.56 -0.94 8.09
C GLN A 63 -8.33 -0.82 9.01
N LEU A 64 -7.35 0.01 8.62
CA LEU A 64 -6.13 0.24 9.41
C LEU A 64 -6.43 0.93 10.75
N GLN A 65 -7.37 1.87 10.77
CA GLN A 65 -7.83 2.53 11.99
C GLN A 65 -8.51 1.53 12.94
N ALA A 66 -9.38 0.66 12.41
CA ALA A 66 -10.05 -0.38 13.18
C ALA A 66 -9.04 -1.40 13.78
N ALA A 67 -8.01 -1.77 13.01
CA ALA A 67 -6.95 -2.67 13.46
C ALA A 67 -6.07 -2.03 14.56
N SER A 68 -5.72 -0.75 14.41
CA SER A 68 -4.88 -0.02 15.37
C SER A 68 -5.60 0.28 16.69
N GLY A 69 -6.93 0.44 16.66
CA GLY A 69 -7.75 0.73 17.83
C GLY A 69 -8.00 -0.48 18.75
N SER A 70 -7.69 -1.69 18.31
CA SER A 70 -7.91 -2.94 19.07
C SER A 70 -6.75 -3.31 20.01
N ILE A 71 -5.69 -2.50 20.09
CA ILE A 71 -4.52 -2.68 20.98
C ILE A 71 -4.77 -2.12 22.41
N LYS A 72 -5.98 -2.29 22.95
CA LYS A 72 -6.25 -1.94 24.37
C LYS A 72 -6.14 -3.15 25.29
#